data_AF-A0A6G9SS07-F1
#
_entry.id   AF-A0A6G9SS07-F1
#
_cell.length_a   1.000
_cell.length_b   1.000
_cell.length_c   1.000
_cell.angle_alpha   90.00
_cell.angle_beta   90.00
_cell.angle_gamma   90.00
#
_symmetry.space_group_name_H-M   'P 1'
#
loop_
_entity.id
_entity.type
_entity.pdbx_description
1 polymer ?
#
loop_
_entity_poly.entity_id
_entity_poly.type
_entity_poly.pdbx_seq_one_letter_code
_entity_poly.pdbx_strand_id
1 'polypeptide(L)'
;MGIPKWLGDTFGLQSDVSRSLVLGNLYGLVYFHLQDDLVDGDISQENQLPAIHLRTILYQNWLTEYVRLFEPSSMFWSQFALFMAQWERATARSNTQPEISFQAYVNRNYLELAERAAPLKICCVATCLLTQREHLIANLTNALDHLHVASVLLDHACDWLEDLEMGRYNTFIHYVSETPQVLSNYELNRRLVYEELWMGAAASPYFDLAIHHLDCATEMIETVECFELLEYVRLFKQNLDAYEEQMVQNAKDALHQATIHIFGTLSQG
;
A
#
# COMPACT_ATOMS: atom_id res chain seq x y z
N MET A 1 -3.10 -14.23 10.77
CA MET A 1 -3.72 -14.94 9.64
C MET A 1 -4.15 -13.89 8.63
N GLY A 2 -4.00 -14.11 7.33
CA GLY A 2 -4.27 -13.09 6.30
C GLY A 2 -5.30 -13.53 5.26
N ILE A 3 -5.49 -12.70 4.23
CA ILE A 3 -6.45 -12.86 3.12
C ILE A 3 -6.68 -14.30 2.65
N PRO A 4 -5.65 -15.12 2.30
CA PRO A 4 -5.89 -16.48 1.80
C PRO A 4 -6.59 -17.40 2.80
N LYS A 5 -6.40 -17.19 4.11
CA LYS A 5 -7.10 -17.96 5.14
C LYS A 5 -8.54 -17.50 5.30
N TRP A 6 -8.77 -16.19 5.39
CA TRP A 6 -10.10 -15.60 5.55
C TRP A 6 -11.02 -15.99 4.40
N LEU A 7 -10.55 -15.82 3.15
CA LEU A 7 -11.32 -16.22 1.97
C LEU A 7 -11.48 -17.73 1.89
N GLY A 8 -10.45 -18.50 2.24
CA GLY A 8 -10.53 -19.96 2.24
C GLY A 8 -11.58 -20.50 3.19
N ASP A 9 -11.66 -19.94 4.40
CA ASP A 9 -12.71 -20.28 5.37
C ASP A 9 -14.09 -19.86 4.88
N THR A 10 -14.21 -18.62 4.39
CA THR A 10 -15.47 -18.04 3.90
C THR A 10 -16.04 -18.85 2.73
N PHE A 11 -15.20 -19.27 1.79
CA PHE A 11 -15.64 -19.98 0.59
C PHE A 11 -15.62 -21.52 0.73
N GLY A 12 -15.23 -22.04 1.89
CA GLY A 12 -15.25 -23.47 2.18
C GLY A 12 -14.16 -24.27 1.46
N LEU A 13 -12.97 -23.69 1.29
CA LEU A 13 -11.81 -24.43 0.78
C LEU A 13 -11.42 -25.58 1.70
N GLN A 14 -10.96 -26.68 1.11
CA GLN A 14 -10.35 -27.77 1.87
C GLN A 14 -9.10 -27.27 2.60
N SER A 15 -8.86 -27.78 3.80
CA SER A 15 -7.80 -27.27 4.69
C SER A 15 -6.40 -27.38 4.09
N ASP A 16 -6.14 -28.40 3.29
CA ASP A 16 -4.87 -28.61 2.57
C ASP A 16 -4.69 -27.59 1.44
N VAL A 17 -5.75 -27.33 0.66
CA VAL A 17 -5.76 -26.30 -0.38
C VAL A 17 -5.56 -24.90 0.23
N SER A 18 -6.30 -24.57 1.30
CA SER A 18 -6.15 -23.31 2.02
C SER A 18 -4.72 -23.15 2.56
N ARG A 19 -4.12 -24.22 3.10
CA ARG A 19 -2.72 -24.22 3.55
C ARG A 19 -1.75 -23.94 2.40
N SER A 20 -1.94 -24.55 1.23
CA SER A 20 -1.10 -24.27 0.05
C SER A 20 -1.21 -22.82 -0.40
N LEU A 21 -2.40 -22.23 -0.39
CA LEU A 21 -2.58 -20.80 -0.71
C LEU A 21 -1.90 -19.88 0.31
N VAL A 22 -2.00 -20.19 1.60
CA VAL A 22 -1.32 -19.43 2.66
C VAL A 22 0.21 -19.51 2.50
N LEU A 23 0.75 -20.72 2.26
CA LEU A 23 2.18 -20.90 2.02
C LEU A 23 2.65 -20.19 0.76
N GLY A 24 1.90 -20.31 -0.34
CA GLY A 24 2.16 -19.58 -1.57
C GLY A 24 2.21 -18.07 -1.34
N ASN A 25 1.22 -17.51 -0.65
CA ASN A 25 1.19 -16.09 -0.32
C ASN A 25 2.38 -15.66 0.55
N LEU A 26 2.80 -16.49 1.51
CA LEU A 26 3.98 -16.21 2.33
C LEU A 26 5.27 -16.22 1.50
N TYR A 27 5.47 -17.22 0.64
CA TYR A 27 6.65 -17.27 -0.24
C TYR A 27 6.70 -16.08 -1.18
N GLY A 28 5.57 -15.69 -1.77
CA GLY A 28 5.45 -14.48 -2.57
C GLY A 28 5.80 -13.23 -1.79
N LEU A 29 5.20 -13.03 -0.61
CA LEU A 29 5.46 -11.85 0.24
C LEU A 29 6.95 -11.71 0.57
N VAL A 30 7.61 -12.78 1.03
CA VAL A 30 9.05 -12.74 1.36
C VAL A 30 9.90 -12.55 0.10
N TYR A 31 9.51 -13.12 -1.03
CA TYR A 31 10.16 -12.87 -2.32
C TYR A 31 10.14 -11.38 -2.67
N PHE A 32 9.00 -10.70 -2.53
CA PHE A 32 8.85 -9.29 -2.86
C PHE A 32 9.62 -8.37 -1.92
N HIS A 33 9.54 -8.60 -0.60
CA HIS A 33 10.36 -7.85 0.36
C HIS A 33 11.85 -7.97 0.05
N LEU A 34 12.34 -9.19 -0.17
CA LEU A 34 13.75 -9.41 -0.47
C LEU A 34 14.17 -8.82 -1.83
N GLN A 35 13.24 -8.75 -2.79
CA GLN A 35 13.47 -8.08 -4.06
C GLN A 35 13.58 -6.57 -3.88
N ASP A 36 12.71 -5.96 -3.09
CA ASP A 36 12.72 -4.52 -2.82
C ASP A 36 14.01 -4.15 -2.08
N ASP A 37 14.39 -4.87 -1.01
CA ASP A 37 15.66 -4.65 -0.29
C ASP A 37 16.90 -4.74 -1.21
N LEU A 38 16.87 -5.64 -2.20
CA LEU A 38 17.95 -5.78 -3.18
C LEU A 38 18.00 -4.62 -4.19
N VAL A 39 16.85 -4.06 -4.55
CA VAL A 39 16.74 -2.93 -5.49
C VAL A 39 17.13 -1.62 -4.80
N ASP A 40 16.69 -1.44 -3.57
CA ASP A 40 16.92 -0.23 -2.78
C ASP A 40 18.34 -0.19 -2.18
N GLY A 41 19.06 -1.32 -2.21
CA GLY A 41 20.45 -1.41 -1.74
C GLY A 41 20.57 -1.63 -0.23
N ASP A 42 19.49 -2.06 0.41
CA ASP A 42 19.39 -2.30 1.85
C ASP A 42 20.09 -3.61 2.28
N ILE A 43 20.41 -4.48 1.31
CA ILE A 43 21.23 -5.68 1.54
C ILE A 43 22.72 -5.37 1.43
N SER A 44 23.46 -5.65 2.50
CA SER A 44 24.92 -5.50 2.54
C SER A 44 25.62 -6.32 1.45
N GLN A 45 26.77 -5.84 0.95
CA GLN A 45 27.49 -6.44 -0.17
C GLN A 45 27.82 -7.94 0.05
N GLU A 46 28.16 -8.34 1.27
CA GLU A 46 28.43 -9.74 1.64
C GLU A 46 27.20 -10.65 1.56
N ASN A 47 25.99 -10.09 1.69
CA ASN A 47 24.72 -10.83 1.70
C ASN A 47 23.97 -10.79 0.37
N GLN A 48 24.44 -10.02 -0.62
CA GLN A 48 23.77 -9.90 -1.93
C GLN A 48 23.61 -11.25 -2.65
N LEU A 49 24.68 -12.04 -2.75
CA LEU A 49 24.61 -13.34 -3.43
C LEU A 49 23.68 -14.33 -2.68
N PRO A 50 23.79 -14.52 -1.35
CA PRO A 50 22.80 -15.28 -0.59
C PRO A 50 21.35 -14.80 -0.79
N ALA A 51 21.11 -13.49 -0.77
CA ALA A 51 19.78 -12.91 -0.99
C ALA A 51 19.22 -13.24 -2.38
N ILE A 52 20.03 -13.14 -3.45
CA ILE A 52 19.62 -13.51 -4.81
C ILE A 52 19.24 -15.00 -4.89
N HIS A 53 20.02 -15.89 -4.26
CA HIS A 53 19.71 -17.31 -4.23
C HIS A 53 18.43 -17.60 -3.44
N LEU A 54 18.29 -17.02 -2.25
CA LEU A 54 17.10 -17.18 -1.42
C LEU A 54 15.85 -16.70 -2.15
N ARG A 55 15.90 -15.53 -2.78
CA ARG A 55 14.81 -14.99 -3.62
C ARG A 55 14.40 -15.98 -4.72
N THR A 56 15.37 -16.58 -5.40
CA THR A 56 15.10 -17.58 -6.44
C THR A 56 14.39 -18.81 -5.90
N ILE A 57 14.82 -19.31 -4.74
CA ILE A 57 14.19 -20.45 -4.05
C ILE A 57 12.76 -20.10 -3.60
N LEU A 58 12.55 -18.90 -3.05
CA LEU A 58 11.23 -18.41 -2.65
C LEU A 58 10.28 -18.35 -3.84
N TYR A 59 10.72 -17.82 -4.98
CA TYR A 59 9.93 -17.79 -6.20
C TYR A 59 9.56 -19.19 -6.71
N GLN A 60 10.50 -20.13 -6.70
CA GLN A 60 10.26 -21.52 -7.10
C GLN A 60 9.26 -22.22 -6.17
N ASN A 61 9.38 -22.03 -4.85
CA ASN A 61 8.44 -22.57 -3.88
C ASN A 61 7.06 -21.94 -4.02
N TRP A 62 7.00 -20.63 -4.29
CA TRP A 62 5.76 -19.94 -4.56
C TRP A 62 5.02 -20.55 -5.75
N LEU A 63 5.71 -20.71 -6.90
CA LEU A 63 5.13 -21.36 -8.08
C LEU A 63 4.73 -22.81 -7.82
N THR A 64 5.52 -23.56 -7.05
CA THR A 64 5.25 -24.97 -6.73
C THR A 64 3.91 -25.16 -6.02
N GLU A 65 3.52 -24.24 -5.13
CA GLU A 65 2.21 -24.31 -4.47
C GLU A 65 1.06 -24.14 -5.48
N TYR A 66 1.18 -23.23 -6.46
CA TYR A 66 0.12 -22.98 -7.44
C TYR A 66 0.07 -24.01 -8.58
N VAL A 67 1.21 -24.57 -9.01
CA VAL A 67 1.26 -25.64 -10.03
C VAL A 67 0.50 -26.90 -9.57
N ARG A 68 0.45 -27.16 -8.26
CA ARG A 68 -0.31 -28.29 -7.71
C ARG A 68 -1.83 -28.06 -7.74
N LEU A 69 -2.27 -26.81 -7.81
CA LEU A 69 -3.67 -26.42 -7.70
C LEU A 69 -4.31 -26.14 -9.06
N PHE A 70 -3.51 -25.83 -10.08
CA PHE A 70 -4.03 -25.39 -11.39
C PHE A 70 -3.35 -26.11 -12.56
N GLU A 71 -4.18 -26.59 -13.48
CA GLU A 71 -3.74 -27.07 -14.78
C GLU A 71 -3.06 -25.94 -15.60
N PRO A 72 -2.13 -26.26 -16.52
CA PRO A 72 -1.44 -25.26 -17.34
C PRO A 72 -2.37 -24.38 -18.20
N SER A 73 -3.55 -24.87 -18.56
CA SER A 73 -4.55 -24.15 -19.35
C SER A 73 -5.50 -23.28 -18.52
N SER A 74 -5.36 -23.28 -17.19
CA SER A 74 -6.20 -22.48 -16.30
C SER A 74 -6.01 -20.99 -16.55
N MET A 75 -7.11 -20.23 -16.51
CA MET A 75 -7.08 -18.76 -16.58
C MET A 75 -6.30 -18.12 -15.40
N PHE A 76 -6.08 -18.89 -14.32
CA PHE A 76 -5.22 -18.49 -13.20
C PHE A 76 -3.87 -17.97 -13.69
N TRP A 77 -3.21 -18.67 -14.62
CA TRP A 77 -1.86 -18.31 -15.07
C TRP A 77 -1.83 -16.99 -15.84
N SER A 78 -2.89 -16.68 -16.59
CA SER A 78 -3.02 -15.38 -17.24
C SER A 78 -3.18 -14.24 -16.23
N GLN A 79 -3.95 -14.46 -15.16
CA GLN A 79 -4.11 -13.49 -14.07
C GLN A 79 -2.82 -13.33 -13.24
N PHE A 80 -2.13 -14.44 -12.96
CA PHE A 80 -0.81 -14.42 -12.31
C PHE A 80 0.18 -13.56 -13.09
N ALA A 81 0.32 -13.81 -14.40
CA ALA A 81 1.22 -13.04 -15.26
C ALA A 81 0.83 -11.56 -15.33
N LEU A 82 -0.46 -11.24 -15.35
CA LEU A 82 -0.95 -9.87 -15.32
C LEU A 82 -0.52 -9.13 -14.05
N PHE A 83 -0.72 -9.73 -12.87
CA PHE A 83 -0.36 -9.09 -11.60
C PHE A 83 1.15 -8.97 -11.40
N MET A 84 1.93 -9.94 -11.88
CA MET A 84 3.39 -9.82 -11.91
C MET A 84 3.84 -8.65 -12.80
N ALA A 85 3.24 -8.49 -13.99
CA ALA A 85 3.57 -7.39 -14.88
C ALA A 85 3.13 -6.01 -14.34
N GLN A 86 2.05 -5.94 -13.56
CA GLN A 86 1.65 -4.74 -12.82
C GLN A 86 2.72 -4.37 -11.78
N TRP A 87 3.10 -5.33 -10.93
CA TRP A 87 4.13 -5.12 -9.92
C TRP A 87 5.47 -4.72 -10.52
N GLU A 88 5.98 -5.43 -11.53
CA GLU A 88 7.25 -5.09 -12.20
C GLU A 88 7.25 -3.66 -12.75
N ARG A 89 6.14 -3.24 -13.38
CA ARG A 89 5.99 -1.88 -13.91
C ARG A 89 6.00 -0.85 -12.78
N ALA A 90 5.32 -1.12 -11.68
CA ALA A 90 5.24 -0.23 -10.53
C ALA A 90 6.60 -0.11 -9.83
N THR A 91 7.29 -1.23 -9.61
CA THR A 91 8.64 -1.25 -9.02
C THR A 91 9.65 -0.51 -9.91
N ALA A 92 9.57 -0.63 -11.23
CA ALA A 92 10.44 0.11 -12.14
C ALA A 92 10.23 1.64 -12.09
N ARG A 93 9.11 2.11 -11.52
CA ARG A 93 8.73 3.53 -11.42
C ARG A 93 8.68 4.05 -9.98
N SER A 94 8.97 3.21 -8.98
CA SER A 94 8.67 3.48 -7.56
C SER A 94 9.20 4.82 -7.04
N ASN A 95 10.35 5.27 -7.53
CA ASN A 95 10.99 6.53 -7.13
C ASN A 95 10.92 7.63 -8.21
N THR A 96 10.04 7.49 -9.21
CA THR A 96 9.85 8.51 -10.24
C THR A 96 8.61 9.35 -9.93
N GLN A 97 8.81 10.65 -9.67
CA GLN A 97 7.70 11.59 -9.52
C GLN A 97 6.94 11.76 -10.85
N PRO A 98 5.59 11.72 -10.85
CA PRO A 98 4.81 12.02 -12.04
C PRO A 98 5.03 13.46 -12.53
N GLU A 99 5.09 13.66 -13.85
CA GLU A 99 5.19 14.99 -14.50
C GLU A 99 3.84 15.74 -14.56
N ILE A 100 2.93 15.44 -13.63
CA ILE A 100 1.60 16.03 -13.54
C ILE A 100 1.32 16.36 -12.07
N SER A 101 0.48 17.36 -11.81
CA SER A 101 0.12 17.71 -10.44
C SER A 101 -0.58 16.55 -9.74
N PHE A 102 -0.51 16.52 -8.41
CA PHE A 102 -1.18 15.52 -7.59
C PHE A 102 -2.67 15.40 -7.91
N GLN A 103 -3.37 16.53 -8.08
CA GLN A 103 -4.79 16.52 -8.43
C GLN A 103 -5.06 15.87 -9.81
N ALA A 104 -4.20 16.14 -10.79
CA ALA A 104 -4.31 15.52 -12.11
C ALA A 104 -3.98 14.02 -12.05
N TYR A 105 -3.05 13.63 -11.18
CA TYR A 105 -2.69 12.25 -10.93
C TYR A 105 -3.85 11.45 -10.30
N VAL A 106 -4.49 12.00 -9.27
CA VAL A 106 -5.72 11.46 -8.65
C VAL A 106 -6.82 11.26 -9.69
N ASN A 107 -7.05 12.25 -10.55
CA ASN A 107 -8.12 12.22 -11.54
C ASN A 107 -7.90 11.23 -12.71
N ARG A 108 -6.66 10.80 -12.98
CA ARG A 108 -6.34 9.94 -14.13
C ARG A 108 -6.52 8.45 -13.82
N ASN A 109 -5.76 7.95 -12.86
CA ASN A 109 -5.77 6.53 -12.49
C ASN A 109 -4.98 6.31 -11.19
N TYR A 110 -5.53 6.78 -10.08
CA TYR A 110 -4.86 6.71 -8.78
C TYR A 110 -4.63 5.26 -8.29
N LEU A 111 -5.39 4.30 -8.83
CA LEU A 111 -5.21 2.87 -8.56
C LEU A 111 -3.84 2.34 -9.02
N GLU A 112 -3.08 3.09 -9.82
CA GLU A 112 -1.69 2.75 -10.14
C GLU A 112 -0.81 2.63 -8.87
N LEU A 113 -1.15 3.32 -7.78
CA LEU A 113 -0.44 3.17 -6.50
C LEU A 113 -0.58 1.76 -5.92
N ALA A 114 -1.67 1.05 -6.22
CA ALA A 114 -1.88 -0.31 -5.75
C ALA A 114 -1.12 -1.36 -6.58
N GLU A 115 -0.53 -1.00 -7.72
CA GLU A 115 0.16 -1.96 -8.59
C GLU A 115 1.36 -2.62 -7.89
N ARG A 116 2.03 -1.95 -6.95
CA ARG A 116 3.09 -2.55 -6.12
C ARG A 116 2.57 -3.70 -5.24
N ALA A 117 1.29 -3.68 -4.91
CA ALA A 117 0.64 -4.70 -4.11
C ALA A 117 -0.17 -5.70 -4.97
N ALA A 118 -0.15 -5.57 -6.30
CA ALA A 118 -0.85 -6.46 -7.23
C ALA A 118 -0.65 -7.97 -6.95
N PRO A 119 0.54 -8.46 -6.53
CA PRO A 119 0.73 -9.89 -6.28
C PRO A 119 -0.14 -10.45 -5.14
N LEU A 120 -0.60 -9.62 -4.20
CA LEU A 120 -1.52 -10.05 -3.14
C LEU A 120 -2.88 -10.52 -3.69
N LYS A 121 -3.25 -10.06 -4.89
CA LYS A 121 -4.46 -10.47 -5.62
C LYS A 121 -4.39 -11.91 -6.13
N ILE A 122 -3.19 -12.47 -6.29
CA ILE A 122 -3.00 -13.83 -6.85
C ILE A 122 -3.74 -14.87 -5.99
N CYS A 123 -3.63 -14.77 -4.67
CA CYS A 123 -4.30 -15.71 -3.77
C CYS A 123 -5.83 -15.55 -3.80
N CYS A 124 -6.34 -14.34 -4.06
CA CYS A 124 -7.76 -14.05 -4.20
C CYS A 124 -8.33 -14.73 -5.46
N VAL A 125 -7.67 -14.52 -6.61
CA VAL A 125 -8.06 -15.16 -7.86
C VAL A 125 -8.01 -16.69 -7.74
N ALA A 126 -6.95 -17.22 -7.12
CA ALA A 126 -6.86 -18.64 -6.88
C ALA A 126 -8.04 -19.17 -6.04
N THR A 127 -8.37 -18.49 -4.94
CA THR A 127 -9.47 -18.86 -4.06
C THR A 127 -10.81 -18.84 -4.80
N CYS A 128 -11.07 -17.79 -5.58
CA CYS A 128 -12.28 -17.70 -6.40
C CYS A 128 -12.38 -18.83 -7.43
N LEU A 129 -11.30 -19.14 -8.15
CA LEU A 129 -11.30 -20.19 -9.18
C LEU A 129 -11.49 -21.58 -8.58
N LEU A 130 -10.81 -21.88 -7.47
CA LEU A 130 -10.92 -23.19 -6.80
C LEU A 130 -12.30 -23.41 -6.17
N THR A 131 -13.08 -22.35 -5.97
CA THR A 131 -14.42 -22.39 -5.39
C THR A 131 -15.53 -22.05 -6.37
N GLN A 132 -15.21 -21.92 -7.68
CA GLN A 132 -16.18 -21.62 -8.75
C GLN A 132 -16.94 -20.30 -8.52
N ARG A 133 -16.21 -19.28 -8.05
CA ARG A 133 -16.70 -17.93 -7.73
C ARG A 133 -16.02 -16.88 -8.60
N GLU A 134 -15.83 -17.16 -9.89
CA GLU A 134 -15.14 -16.27 -10.83
C GLU A 134 -15.78 -14.88 -10.92
N HIS A 135 -17.10 -14.82 -10.74
CA HIS A 135 -17.86 -13.57 -10.72
C HIS A 135 -17.43 -12.60 -9.59
N LEU A 136 -16.79 -13.09 -8.53
CA LEU A 136 -16.28 -12.27 -7.43
C LEU A 136 -14.86 -11.73 -7.69
N ILE A 137 -14.14 -12.23 -8.70
CA ILE A 137 -12.74 -11.87 -8.95
C ILE A 137 -12.61 -10.35 -9.09
N ALA A 138 -13.41 -9.73 -9.96
CA ALA A 138 -13.30 -8.31 -10.23
C ALA A 138 -13.55 -7.45 -8.97
N ASN A 139 -14.62 -7.74 -8.22
CA ASN A 139 -14.95 -7.02 -6.99
C ASN A 139 -13.83 -7.17 -5.95
N LEU A 140 -13.35 -8.39 -5.74
CA LEU A 140 -12.32 -8.66 -4.74
C LEU A 140 -10.98 -8.02 -5.11
N THR A 141 -10.55 -8.10 -6.37
CA THR A 141 -9.28 -7.47 -6.79
C THR A 141 -9.34 -5.95 -6.77
N ASN A 142 -10.48 -5.37 -7.16
CA ASN A 142 -10.67 -3.92 -7.10
C ASN A 142 -10.75 -3.43 -5.65
N ALA A 143 -11.39 -4.19 -4.76
CA ALA A 143 -11.41 -3.85 -3.34
C ALA A 143 -10.00 -3.81 -2.75
N LEU A 144 -9.16 -4.78 -3.11
CA LEU A 144 -7.76 -4.79 -2.69
C LEU A 144 -6.96 -3.63 -3.29
N ASP A 145 -7.26 -3.21 -4.53
CA ASP A 145 -6.64 -2.00 -5.09
C ASP A 145 -6.98 -0.77 -4.25
N HIS A 146 -8.25 -0.55 -3.95
CA HIS A 146 -8.67 0.55 -3.12
C HIS A 146 -8.04 0.50 -1.70
N LEU A 147 -8.06 -0.67 -1.07
CA LEU A 147 -7.41 -0.89 0.22
C LEU A 147 -5.91 -0.56 0.18
N HIS A 148 -5.20 -0.97 -0.87
CA HIS A 148 -3.77 -0.71 -1.01
C HIS A 148 -3.46 0.74 -1.34
N VAL A 149 -4.30 1.43 -2.12
CA VAL A 149 -4.16 2.87 -2.28
C VAL A 149 -4.21 3.56 -0.91
N ALA A 150 -5.24 3.29 -0.10
CA ALA A 150 -5.35 3.87 1.23
C ALA A 150 -4.15 3.52 2.12
N SER A 151 -3.63 2.30 2.01
CA SER A 151 -2.40 1.87 2.68
C SER A 151 -1.19 2.71 2.29
N VAL A 152 -0.97 2.92 0.99
CA VAL A 152 0.16 3.72 0.49
C VAL A 152 0.02 5.19 0.91
N LEU A 153 -1.20 5.73 0.92
CA LEU A 153 -1.43 7.10 1.36
C LEU A 153 -1.05 7.28 2.84
N LEU A 154 -1.52 6.39 3.70
CA LEU A 154 -1.20 6.47 5.12
C LEU A 154 0.31 6.30 5.35
N ASP A 155 0.92 5.30 4.72
CA ASP A 155 2.36 5.00 4.80
C ASP A 155 3.19 6.23 4.40
N HIS A 156 2.88 6.83 3.26
CA HIS A 156 3.57 8.04 2.80
C HIS A 156 3.32 9.25 3.71
N ALA A 157 2.17 9.36 4.37
CA ALA A 157 1.96 10.42 5.37
C ALA A 157 2.70 10.15 6.71
N CYS A 158 3.00 8.90 7.04
CA CYS A 158 3.82 8.51 8.18
C CYS A 158 5.31 8.79 7.92
N ASP A 159 5.79 8.39 6.75
CA ASP A 159 7.22 8.28 6.48
C ASP A 159 7.75 9.43 5.61
N TRP A 160 6.94 10.47 5.36
CA TRP A 160 7.27 11.56 4.45
C TRP A 160 8.63 12.22 4.72
N LEU A 161 9.03 12.35 5.99
CA LEU A 161 10.30 12.99 6.33
C LEU A 161 11.48 12.09 5.97
N GLU A 162 11.38 10.79 6.26
CA GLU A 162 12.40 9.80 5.93
C GLU A 162 12.52 9.64 4.41
N ASP A 163 11.40 9.52 3.70
CA ASP A 163 11.40 9.45 2.25
C ASP A 163 12.02 10.69 1.59
N LEU A 164 11.73 11.88 2.12
CA LEU A 164 12.32 13.13 1.63
C LEU A 164 13.83 13.16 1.83
N GLU A 165 14.32 12.69 2.99
CA GLU A 165 15.75 12.60 3.30
C GLU A 165 16.48 11.61 2.40
N MET A 166 15.81 10.51 2.04
CA MET A 166 16.33 9.50 1.12
C MET A 166 16.15 9.85 -0.36
N GLY A 167 15.41 10.93 -0.68
CA GLY A 167 15.08 11.31 -2.06
C GLY A 167 14.16 10.31 -2.75
N ARG A 168 13.34 9.58 -1.98
CA ARG A 168 12.33 8.64 -2.47
C ARG A 168 11.07 9.43 -2.85
N TYR A 169 10.34 8.94 -3.86
CA TYR A 169 9.07 9.57 -4.22
C TYR A 169 8.02 9.24 -3.17
N ASN A 170 7.41 10.28 -2.63
CA ASN A 170 6.35 10.19 -1.63
C ASN A 170 5.13 11.00 -2.09
N THR A 171 3.94 10.38 -2.03
CA THR A 171 2.70 11.00 -2.54
C THR A 171 2.19 12.11 -1.62
N PHE A 172 2.49 12.08 -0.33
CA PHE A 172 2.14 13.14 0.63
C PHE A 172 2.91 14.42 0.32
N ILE A 173 4.20 14.29 0.01
CA ILE A 173 5.03 15.43 -0.45
C ILE A 173 4.51 15.96 -1.79
N HIS A 174 4.15 15.07 -2.72
CA HIS A 174 3.60 15.47 -4.01
C HIS A 174 2.25 16.20 -3.88
N TYR A 175 1.43 15.83 -2.90
CA TYR A 175 0.19 16.53 -2.57
C TYR A 175 0.44 17.99 -2.17
N VAL A 176 1.47 18.27 -1.38
CA VAL A 176 1.77 19.64 -0.92
C VAL A 176 2.68 20.42 -1.87
N SER A 177 3.47 19.74 -2.70
CA SER A 177 4.51 20.36 -3.53
C SER A 177 4.58 19.73 -4.91
N GLU A 178 4.42 20.56 -5.93
CA GLU A 178 4.71 20.18 -7.33
C GLU A 178 6.21 20.18 -7.64
N THR A 179 7.04 20.61 -6.69
CA THR A 179 8.49 20.67 -6.88
C THR A 179 9.07 19.24 -6.92
N PRO A 180 10.02 18.93 -7.83
CA PRO A 180 10.68 17.64 -7.87
C PRO A 180 11.28 17.23 -6.53
N GLN A 181 11.03 16.00 -6.08
CA GLN A 181 11.55 15.40 -4.86
C GLN A 181 13.01 14.94 -5.01
N VAL A 182 13.89 15.90 -5.21
CA VAL A 182 15.35 15.71 -5.31
C VAL A 182 16.06 16.46 -4.19
N LEU A 183 17.27 16.02 -3.83
CA LEU A 183 18.04 16.61 -2.72
C LEU A 183 18.25 18.13 -2.83
N SER A 184 18.35 18.67 -4.05
CA SER A 184 18.48 20.13 -4.25
C SER A 184 17.24 20.94 -3.84
N ASN A 185 16.08 20.28 -3.74
CA ASN A 185 14.80 20.86 -3.36
C ASN A 185 14.36 20.44 -1.94
N TYR A 186 15.21 19.71 -1.20
CA TYR A 186 14.89 19.16 0.12
C TYR A 186 14.27 20.19 1.06
N GLU A 187 14.96 21.32 1.30
CA GLU A 187 14.48 22.35 2.23
C GLU A 187 13.18 23.03 1.77
N LEU A 188 12.98 23.16 0.46
CA LEU A 188 11.74 23.73 -0.09
C LEU A 188 10.56 22.79 0.15
N ASN A 189 10.70 21.52 -0.22
CA ASN A 189 9.67 20.50 -0.01
C ASN A 189 9.35 20.33 1.48
N ARG A 190 10.39 20.22 2.31
CA ARG A 190 10.24 20.11 3.78
C ARG A 190 9.48 21.29 4.36
N ARG A 191 9.83 22.52 3.94
CA ARG A 191 9.10 23.71 4.38
C ARG A 191 7.64 23.67 3.96
N LEU A 192 7.34 23.34 2.70
CA LEU A 192 5.95 23.28 2.19
C LEU A 192 5.10 22.23 2.93
N VAL A 193 5.67 21.08 3.28
CA VAL A 193 5.00 20.09 4.13
C VAL A 193 4.67 20.68 5.50
N TYR A 194 5.64 21.34 6.16
CA TYR A 194 5.38 21.98 7.45
C TYR A 194 4.36 23.12 7.36
N GLU A 195 4.37 23.90 6.28
CA GLU A 195 3.38 24.94 6.03
C GLU A 195 1.97 24.34 5.92
N GLU A 196 1.79 23.24 5.19
CA GLU A 196 0.49 22.54 5.13
C GLU A 196 0.08 21.98 6.48
N LEU A 197 1.01 21.34 7.20
CA LEU A 197 0.74 20.74 8.51
C LEU A 197 0.32 21.79 9.54
N TRP A 198 1.01 22.93 9.61
CA TRP A 198 0.82 23.91 10.69
C TRP A 198 -0.08 25.09 10.35
N MET A 199 -0.17 25.47 9.07
CA MET A 199 -0.93 26.63 8.61
C MET A 199 -2.02 26.29 7.59
N GLY A 200 -1.94 25.11 6.97
CA GLY A 200 -2.93 24.59 6.04
C GLY A 200 -4.09 23.87 6.71
N ALA A 201 -4.63 22.87 6.03
CA ALA A 201 -5.72 22.04 6.54
C ALA A 201 -5.21 20.83 7.34
N ALA A 202 -3.94 20.85 7.77
CA ALA A 202 -3.26 19.69 8.36
C ALA A 202 -3.37 18.44 7.49
N ALA A 203 -3.33 18.63 6.16
CA ALA A 203 -3.49 17.61 5.15
C ALA A 203 -4.81 16.81 5.19
N SER A 204 -5.87 17.34 5.81
CA SER A 204 -7.18 16.67 5.87
C SER A 204 -7.72 16.23 4.49
N PRO A 205 -7.62 17.01 3.39
CA PRO A 205 -8.04 16.55 2.06
C PRO A 205 -7.27 15.32 1.53
N TYR A 206 -6.04 15.11 2.00
CA TYR A 206 -5.25 13.93 1.66
C TYR A 206 -5.76 12.68 2.40
N PHE A 207 -6.15 12.83 3.67
CA PHE A 207 -6.76 11.75 4.44
C PHE A 207 -8.18 11.42 3.98
N ASP A 208 -8.97 12.43 3.60
CA ASP A 208 -10.29 12.26 2.96
C ASP A 208 -10.19 11.36 1.72
N LEU A 209 -9.13 11.50 0.92
CA LEU A 209 -8.89 10.64 -0.23
C LEU A 209 -8.66 9.18 0.20
N ALA A 210 -7.85 8.95 1.24
CA ALA A 210 -7.61 7.61 1.75
C ALA A 210 -8.89 6.97 2.32
N ILE A 211 -9.68 7.74 3.06
CA ILE A 211 -11.00 7.33 3.58
C ILE A 211 -11.93 6.95 2.43
N HIS A 212 -12.00 7.77 1.38
CA HIS A 212 -12.79 7.47 0.19
C HIS A 212 -12.43 6.11 -0.42
N HIS A 213 -11.13 5.81 -0.54
CA HIS A 213 -10.69 4.50 -1.01
C HIS A 213 -11.10 3.37 -0.06
N LEU A 214 -11.04 3.54 1.27
CA LEU A 214 -11.52 2.54 2.21
C LEU A 214 -13.03 2.32 2.14
N ASP A 215 -13.81 3.35 1.87
CA ASP A 215 -15.26 3.24 1.65
C ASP A 215 -15.56 2.44 0.38
N CYS A 216 -14.88 2.73 -0.73
CA CYS A 216 -15.00 1.92 -1.95
C CYS A 216 -14.60 0.45 -1.72
N ALA A 217 -13.52 0.19 -0.98
CA ALA A 217 -13.09 -1.16 -0.65
C ALA A 217 -14.17 -1.90 0.18
N THR A 218 -14.75 -1.20 1.17
CA THR A 218 -15.81 -1.71 2.04
C THR A 218 -17.03 -2.15 1.21
N GLU A 219 -17.56 -1.26 0.36
CA GLU A 219 -18.71 -1.56 -0.51
C GLU A 219 -18.47 -2.80 -1.38
N MET A 220 -17.27 -2.94 -1.95
CA MET A 220 -16.92 -4.08 -2.78
C MET A 220 -16.79 -5.37 -1.96
N ILE A 221 -16.17 -5.32 -0.77
CA ILE A 221 -15.98 -6.48 0.11
C ILE A 221 -17.30 -6.97 0.70
N GLU A 222 -18.27 -6.09 0.95
CA GLU A 222 -19.61 -6.49 1.39
C GLU A 222 -20.26 -7.48 0.41
N THR A 223 -19.99 -7.35 -0.89
CA THR A 223 -20.48 -8.30 -1.91
C THR A 223 -19.77 -9.66 -1.90
N VAL A 224 -18.60 -9.75 -1.26
CA VAL A 224 -17.79 -10.96 -1.15
C VAL A 224 -18.21 -11.81 0.06
N GLU A 225 -18.90 -11.20 1.03
CA GLU A 225 -19.37 -11.83 2.27
C GLU A 225 -18.23 -12.39 3.15
N CYS A 226 -17.01 -11.85 3.04
CA CYS A 226 -15.86 -12.23 3.88
C CYS A 226 -15.76 -11.31 5.10
N PHE A 227 -16.28 -11.76 6.24
CA PHE A 227 -16.38 -10.96 7.46
C PHE A 227 -15.01 -10.50 7.98
N GLU A 228 -14.00 -11.37 8.02
CA GLU A 228 -12.68 -11.03 8.54
C GLU A 228 -11.97 -9.98 7.68
N LEU A 229 -12.16 -10.02 6.35
CA LEU A 229 -11.62 -9.00 5.45
C LEU A 229 -12.34 -7.66 5.64
N LEU A 230 -13.67 -7.68 5.85
CA LEU A 230 -14.46 -6.48 6.14
C LEU A 230 -14.04 -5.83 7.47
N GLU A 231 -13.86 -6.63 8.52
CA GLU A 231 -13.38 -6.16 9.82
C GLU A 231 -11.96 -5.60 9.73
N TYR A 232 -11.08 -6.21 8.91
CA TYR A 232 -9.76 -5.66 8.65
C TYR A 232 -9.83 -4.25 8.04
N VAL A 233 -10.66 -4.03 7.02
CA VAL A 233 -10.81 -2.71 6.39
C VAL A 233 -11.40 -1.68 7.37
N ARG A 234 -12.38 -2.07 8.20
CA ARG A 234 -12.97 -1.20 9.23
C ARG A 234 -11.95 -0.79 10.28
N LEU A 235 -11.17 -1.74 10.79
CA LEU A 235 -10.10 -1.45 11.73
C LEU A 235 -9.04 -0.54 11.10
N PHE A 236 -8.73 -0.77 9.83
CA PHE A 236 -7.77 0.07 9.12
C PHE A 236 -8.27 1.51 8.98
N LYS A 237 -9.55 1.71 8.68
CA LYS A 237 -10.19 3.04 8.68
C LYS A 237 -10.10 3.73 10.04
N GLN A 238 -10.41 3.02 11.13
CA GLN A 238 -10.29 3.57 12.48
C GLN A 238 -8.86 4.01 12.83
N ASN A 239 -7.86 3.23 12.41
CA ASN A 239 -6.46 3.59 12.62
C ASN A 239 -6.07 4.83 11.81
N LEU A 240 -6.59 4.97 10.59
CA LEU A 240 -6.37 6.14 9.75
C LEU A 240 -6.99 7.40 10.36
N ASP A 241 -8.25 7.34 10.80
CA ASP A 241 -8.94 8.45 11.47
C ASP A 241 -8.17 8.88 12.73
N ALA A 242 -7.73 7.92 13.56
CA ALA A 242 -6.93 8.21 14.76
C ALA A 242 -5.58 8.86 14.42
N TYR A 243 -4.95 8.47 13.31
CA TYR A 243 -3.70 9.07 12.86
C TYR A 243 -3.89 10.51 12.37
N GLU A 244 -4.94 10.78 11.58
CA GLU A 244 -5.30 12.14 11.17
C GLU A 244 -5.55 13.03 12.39
N GLU A 245 -6.37 12.57 13.35
CA GLU A 245 -6.65 13.31 14.59
C GLU A 245 -5.36 13.65 15.35
N GLN A 246 -4.45 12.68 15.47
CA GLN A 246 -3.17 12.89 16.13
C GLN A 246 -2.29 13.89 15.37
N MET A 247 -2.26 13.83 14.04
CA MET A 247 -1.49 14.76 13.19
C MET A 247 -2.02 16.19 13.33
N VAL A 248 -3.35 16.37 13.28
CA VAL A 248 -4.02 17.66 13.49
C VAL A 248 -3.73 18.21 14.88
N GLN A 249 -3.77 17.36 15.91
CA GLN A 249 -3.49 17.78 17.28
C GLN A 249 -2.03 18.20 17.46
N ASN A 250 -1.09 17.43 16.92
CA ASN A 250 0.34 17.75 16.93
C ASN A 250 0.63 19.11 16.26
N ALA A 251 -0.03 19.38 15.13
CA ALA A 251 0.08 20.66 14.44
C ALA A 251 -0.41 21.84 15.29
N LYS A 252 -1.58 21.70 15.93
CA LYS A 252 -2.13 22.71 16.83
C LYS A 252 -1.22 22.98 18.02
N ASP A 253 -0.69 21.93 18.63
CA ASP A 253 0.21 22.03 19.78
C ASP A 253 1.53 22.71 19.39
N ALA A 254 2.11 22.36 18.24
CA ALA A 254 3.31 23.00 17.72
C ALA A 254 3.09 24.51 17.48
N LEU A 255 1.96 24.88 16.85
CA LEU A 255 1.61 26.28 16.61
C LEU A 255 1.39 27.04 17.92
N HIS A 256 0.75 26.42 18.90
CA HIS A 256 0.54 26.99 20.23
C HIS A 256 1.87 27.24 20.96
N GLN A 257 2.78 26.26 20.96
CA GLN A 257 4.11 26.40 21.56
C GLN A 257 4.94 27.47 20.87
N ALA A 258 4.91 27.53 19.53
CA ALA A 258 5.58 28.59 18.78
C ALA A 258 5.01 29.98 19.12
N THR A 259 3.68 30.10 19.28
CA THR A 259 3.02 31.34 19.69
C THR A 259 3.48 31.77 21.09
N ILE A 260 3.52 30.84 22.06
CA ILE A 260 4.03 31.14 23.41
C ILE A 260 5.50 31.58 23.35
N HIS A 261 6.32 30.94 22.52
CA HIS A 261 7.74 31.26 22.42
C HIS A 261 7.99 32.65 21.81
N ILE A 262 7.21 33.03 20.79
CA ILE A 262 7.36 34.30 20.07
C ILE A 262 6.72 35.47 20.84
N PHE A 263 5.53 35.27 21.40
CA PHE A 263 4.72 36.35 22.00
C PHE A 263 4.70 36.34 23.53
N GLY A 264 5.34 35.35 24.18
CA GLY A 264 5.23 35.11 25.61
C GLY A 264 3.91 34.46 26.00
N THR A 265 3.76 34.05 27.27
CA THR A 265 2.44 33.67 27.79
C THR A 265 1.55 34.91 27.78
N LEU A 266 0.51 34.90 26.94
CA LEU A 266 -0.59 35.87 27.04
C LEU A 266 -1.22 35.69 28.42
N SER A 267 -0.74 36.48 29.38
CA SER A 267 -1.31 36.56 30.71
C SER A 267 -2.71 37.11 30.52
N GLN A 268 -3.73 36.31 30.83
CA GLN A 268 -5.11 36.79 30.84
C GLN A 268 -5.20 37.98 31.80
N GLY A 269 -5.39 39.18 31.24
CA GLY A 269 -5.74 40.40 31.96
C GLY A 269 -7.23 40.65 31.89
#